data_AF-A0A942AEN6-F1
#
_entry.id   AF-A0A942AEN6-F1
#
_cell.length_a   1.000
_cell.length_b   1.000
_cell.length_c   1.000
_cell.angle_alpha   90.00
_cell.angle_beta   90.00
_cell.angle_gamma   90.00
#
_symmetry.space_group_name_H-M   'P 1'
#
loop_
_entity.id
_entity.type
_entity.pdbx_description
1 polymer ?
#
loop_
_entity_poly.entity_id
_entity_poly.type
_entity_poly.pdbx_seq_one_letter_code
_entity_poly.pdbx_strand_id
1 'polypeptide(L)'
;MALPIEFITRTRALLGEEYDKLEAALQADVPVSIRINRNKGTKAPSTPQVGWSETGYYLPERLSFTFDPLFHAGAYYVQEASSMFLEQAIRNFVSEPVKCLDLCAA
;
A
#
# COMPACT_ATOMS: atom_id res chain seq x y z
N MET A 1 11.72 14.94 10.56
CA MET A 1 11.65 14.16 11.82
C MET A 1 13.04 13.59 12.13
N ALA A 2 13.51 13.64 13.38
CA ALA A 2 14.80 13.03 13.75
C ALA A 2 14.65 11.51 13.90
N LEU A 3 15.47 10.73 13.18
CA LEU A 3 15.47 9.27 13.25
C LEU A 3 16.26 8.78 14.48
N PRO A 4 15.86 7.68 15.15
CA PRO A 4 16.61 7.12 16.28
C PRO A 4 18.03 6.69 15.89
N ILE A 5 19.03 7.01 16.71
CA ILE A 5 20.44 6.73 16.39
C ILE A 5 20.71 5.24 16.10
N GLU A 6 20.07 4.33 16.85
CA GLU A 6 20.22 2.89 16.64
C GLU A 6 19.67 2.45 15.27
N PHE A 7 18.58 3.07 14.81
CA PHE A 7 18.02 2.83 13.48
C PHE A 7 18.99 3.30 12.39
N ILE A 8 19.55 4.50 12.54
CA ILE A 8 20.54 5.05 11.60
C ILE A 8 21.76 4.14 11.53
N THR A 9 22.37 3.82 12.67
CA THR A 9 23.58 2.99 12.73
C THR A 9 23.36 1.61 12.11
N ARG A 10 22.27 0.93 12.49
CA ARG A 10 21.96 -0.40 11.96
C ARG A 10 21.68 -0.36 10.45
N THR A 11 20.86 0.58 10.01
CA THR A 11 20.38 0.61 8.62
C THR A 11 21.47 1.11 7.67
N ARG A 12 22.31 2.05 8.10
CA ARG A 12 23.48 2.49 7.33
C ARG A 12 24.51 1.37 7.16
N ALA A 13 24.70 0.53 8.18
CA ALA A 13 25.53 -0.67 8.05
C ALA A 13 24.96 -1.71 7.08
N LEU A 14 23.63 -1.82 6.96
CA LEU A 14 22.97 -2.74 6.03
C LEU A 14 22.93 -2.25 4.58
N LEU A 15 22.68 -0.96 4.37
CA LEU A 15 22.42 -0.39 3.04
C LEU A 15 23.62 0.36 2.44
N GLY A 16 24.65 0.66 3.24
CA GLY A 16 25.81 1.42 2.79
C GLY A 16 25.41 2.77 2.19
N GLU A 17 25.82 3.01 0.94
CA GLU A 17 25.54 4.25 0.19
C GLU A 17 24.06 4.47 -0.13
N GLU A 18 23.23 3.42 -0.09
CA GLU A 18 21.78 3.55 -0.34
C GLU A 18 21.01 4.11 0.85
N TYR A 19 21.62 4.15 2.04
CA TYR A 19 20.97 4.69 3.24
C TYR A 19 20.52 6.13 3.03
N ASP A 20 21.32 6.98 2.38
CA ASP A 20 20.98 8.39 2.22
C ASP A 20 19.74 8.57 1.33
N LYS A 21 19.50 7.65 0.39
CA LYS A 21 18.26 7.63 -0.42
C LYS A 21 17.06 7.21 0.41
N LEU A 22 17.21 6.20 1.28
CA LEU A 22 16.16 5.78 2.20
C LEU A 22 15.82 6.91 3.18
N GLU A 23 16.82 7.56 3.76
CA GLU A 23 16.62 8.67 4.68
C GLU A 23 15.87 9.82 4.02
N ALA A 24 16.25 10.18 2.79
CA ALA A 24 15.51 11.17 2.00
C ALA A 24 14.06 10.75 1.74
N ALA A 25 13.82 9.48 1.38
CA ALA A 25 12.47 8.96 1.16
C ALA A 25 11.60 8.97 2.42
N LEU A 26 12.18 8.70 3.59
CA LEU A 26 11.48 8.75 4.89
C LEU A 26 11.07 10.17 5.31
N GLN A 27 11.69 11.21 4.74
CA GLN A 27 11.30 12.61 4.96
C GLN A 27 10.35 13.15 3.89
N ALA A 28 10.12 12.42 2.81
CA ALA A 28 9.22 12.83 1.74
C ALA A 28 7.74 12.66 2.15
N ASP A 29 6.86 13.28 1.39
CA ASP A 29 5.41 13.12 1.58
C ASP A 29 4.99 11.66 1.39
N VAL A 30 4.13 11.19 2.29
CA VAL A 30 3.66 9.80 2.26
C VAL A 30 2.63 9.65 1.13
N PRO A 31 2.89 8.79 0.13
CA PRO A 31 1.91 8.53 -0.92
C PRO A 31 0.67 7.85 -0.33
N VAL A 32 -0.49 8.16 -0.90
CA VAL A 32 -1.76 7.56 -0.48
C VAL A 32 -2.32 6.73 -1.63
N SER A 33 -2.82 5.55 -1.30
CA SER A 33 -3.41 4.65 -2.28
C SER A 33 -4.69 4.02 -1.75
N ILE A 34 -5.53 3.59 -2.69
CA ILE A 34 -6.77 2.85 -2.43
C ILE A 34 -6.81 1.60 -3.29
N ARG A 35 -7.55 0.59 -2.84
CA ARG A 35 -7.88 -0.61 -3.62
C ARG A 35 -9.38 -0.66 -3.88
N ILE A 36 -9.79 -0.65 -5.16
CA ILE A 36 -11.20 -0.64 -5.54
C ILE A 36 -11.86 -2.01 -5.34
N ASN A 37 -13.12 -2.00 -4.89
CA ASN A 37 -13.93 -3.20 -4.78
C ASN A 37 -14.73 -3.43 -6.07
N ARG A 38 -14.19 -4.27 -6.96
CA ARG A 38 -14.84 -4.62 -8.24
C ARG A 38 -16.25 -5.20 -8.05
N ASN A 39 -16.50 -5.91 -6.95
CA ASN A 39 -17.81 -6.53 -6.67
C ASN A 39 -18.92 -5.51 -6.37
N LYS A 40 -18.56 -4.24 -6.12
CA LYS A 40 -19.52 -3.14 -5.92
C LYS A 40 -19.77 -2.31 -7.19
N GLY A 41 -19.16 -2.68 -8.32
CA GLY A 41 -19.23 -1.89 -9.55
C GLY A 41 -18.54 -0.52 -9.44
N THR A 42 -17.64 -0.37 -8.47
CA THR A 42 -16.90 0.88 -8.25
C THR A 42 -16.03 1.19 -9.46
N LYS A 43 -16.20 2.39 -10.02
CA LYS A 43 -15.39 2.86 -11.14
C LYS A 43 -13.95 3.09 -10.70
N ALA A 44 -13.01 2.68 -11.54
CA ALA A 44 -11.61 3.02 -11.33
C ALA A 44 -11.43 4.55 -11.35
N PRO A 45 -10.62 5.11 -10.43
CA PRO A 45 -10.24 6.52 -10.52
C PRO A 45 -9.34 6.75 -11.74
N SER A 46 -9.37 7.97 -12.28
CA SER A 46 -8.47 8.41 -13.36
C SER A 46 -7.11 8.83 -12.81
N THR A 47 -6.50 7.99 -11.97
CA THR A 47 -5.21 8.24 -11.32
C THR A 47 -4.21 7.12 -11.63
N PRO A 48 -2.90 7.32 -11.40
CA PRO A 48 -1.91 6.29 -11.66
C PRO A 48 -2.22 4.98 -10.91
N GLN A 49 -2.17 3.87 -11.62
CA GLN A 49 -2.37 2.54 -11.05
C GLN A 49 -1.11 2.08 -10.29
N VAL A 50 -1.30 1.33 -9.21
CA VAL A 50 -0.22 0.62 -8.52
C VAL A 50 0.25 -0.53 -9.42
N GLY A 51 1.52 -0.52 -9.84
CA GLY A 51 2.03 -1.39 -10.90
C GLY A 51 1.93 -2.90 -10.64
N TRP A 52 1.80 -3.31 -9.37
CA TRP A 52 1.65 -4.72 -8.97
C TRP A 52 0.25 -5.04 -8.42
N SER A 53 -0.74 -4.17 -8.62
CA SER A 53 -2.13 -4.46 -8.27
C SER A 53 -3.08 -4.14 -9.42
N GLU A 54 -4.00 -5.06 -9.71
CA GLU A 54 -5.02 -4.84 -10.74
C GLU A 54 -6.12 -3.83 -10.31
N THR A 55 -6.20 -3.52 -9.02
CA THR A 55 -7.26 -2.67 -8.44
C THR A 55 -6.73 -1.57 -7.53
N GLY A 56 -5.40 -1.46 -7.41
CA GLY A 56 -4.73 -0.44 -6.62
C GLY A 56 -4.50 0.84 -7.41
N TYR A 57 -4.78 1.98 -6.81
CA TYR A 57 -4.57 3.29 -7.42
C TYR A 57 -3.98 4.26 -6.42
N TYR A 58 -3.01 5.06 -6.87
CA TYR A 58 -2.49 6.19 -6.10
C TYR A 58 -3.49 7.35 -6.16
N LEU A 59 -3.56 8.13 -5.08
CA LEU A 59 -4.31 9.38 -5.03
C LEU A 59 -3.33 10.56 -5.06
N PRO A 60 -3.73 11.70 -5.67
CA PRO A 60 -2.89 12.89 -5.71
C PRO A 60 -2.67 13.49 -4.31
N GLU A 61 -3.58 13.23 -3.38
CA GLU A 61 -3.52 13.72 -1.99
C GLU A 61 -4.31 12.80 -1.05
N ARG A 62 -4.11 12.99 0.26
CA ARG A 62 -4.87 12.29 1.29
C ARG A 62 -6.24 12.94 1.50
N LEU A 63 -7.29 12.28 1.03
CA LEU A 63 -8.67 12.71 1.28
C LEU A 63 -9.11 12.35 2.70
N SER A 64 -10.13 13.05 3.21
CA SER A 64 -10.81 12.67 4.45
C SER A 64 -11.79 11.54 4.20
N PHE A 65 -11.28 10.31 4.08
CA PHE A 65 -12.04 9.11 3.70
C PHE A 65 -13.27 8.85 4.58
N THR A 66 -13.22 9.21 5.85
CA THR A 66 -14.34 9.03 6.80
C THR A 66 -15.57 9.87 6.44
N PHE A 67 -15.44 10.89 5.58
CA PHE A 67 -16.57 11.68 5.09
C PHE A 67 -17.06 11.25 3.71
N ASP A 68 -16.44 10.25 3.09
CA ASP A 68 -16.88 9.70 1.82
C ASP A 68 -17.88 8.55 2.05
N PRO A 69 -19.16 8.69 1.64
CA PRO A 69 -20.13 7.59 1.73
C PRO A 69 -19.69 6.31 1.01
N LEU A 70 -18.87 6.43 -0.04
CA LEU A 70 -18.36 5.27 -0.79
C LEU A 70 -17.37 4.44 0.03
N PHE A 71 -16.60 5.08 0.92
CA PHE A 71 -15.74 4.37 1.88
C PHE A 71 -16.58 3.47 2.80
N HIS A 72 -17.62 4.04 3.40
CA HIS A 72 -18.55 3.30 4.28
C HIS A 72 -19.36 2.23 3.53
N ALA A 73 -19.65 2.45 2.25
CA ALA A 73 -20.30 1.45 1.39
C ALA A 73 -19.38 0.28 0.96
N GLY A 74 -18.09 0.33 1.33
CA GLY A 74 -17.09 -0.67 0.95
C GLY A 74 -16.76 -0.64 -0.54
N ALA A 75 -16.90 0.52 -1.19
CA ALA A 75 -16.57 0.70 -2.61
C ALA A 75 -15.05 0.62 -2.85
N TYR A 76 -14.26 0.96 -1.85
CA TYR A 76 -12.80 0.83 -1.87
C TYR A 76 -12.28 0.65 -0.45
N TYR A 77 -11.03 0.20 -0.34
CA TYR A 77 -10.28 0.13 0.91
C TYR A 77 -9.06 1.06 0.82
N VAL A 78 -8.76 1.80 1.88
CA VAL A 78 -7.55 2.62 1.96
C VAL A 78 -6.39 1.70 2.36
N GLN A 79 -5.58 1.30 1.39
CA GLN A 79 -4.48 0.36 1.57
C GLN A 79 -3.19 0.98 1.04
N GLU A 80 -2.09 0.85 1.78
CA GLU A 80 -0.77 1.28 1.31
C GLU A 80 -0.30 0.42 0.13
N ALA A 81 0.35 1.03 -0.87
CA ALA A 81 0.61 0.38 -2.15
C ALA A 81 1.46 -0.88 -2.03
N SER A 82 2.54 -0.87 -1.24
CA SER A 82 3.41 -2.04 -1.05
C SER A 82 2.66 -3.24 -0.48
N SER A 83 1.73 -3.02 0.46
CA SER A 83 0.91 -4.10 1.05
C SER A 83 -0.06 -4.75 0.07
N MET A 84 -0.35 -4.12 -1.07
CA MET A 84 -1.11 -4.75 -2.16
C MET A 84 -0.30 -5.81 -2.92
N PHE A 85 1.02 -5.87 -2.74
CA PHE A 85 1.88 -6.86 -3.41
C PHE A 85 1.53 -8.31 -3.05
N LEU A 86 0.80 -8.54 -1.95
CA LEU A 86 0.23 -9.85 -1.62
C LEU A 86 -0.59 -10.43 -2.79
N GLU A 87 -1.21 -9.58 -3.62
CA GLU A 87 -1.87 -9.99 -4.85
C GLU A 87 -0.96 -10.82 -5.77
N GLN A 88 0.31 -10.43 -5.91
CA GLN A 88 1.27 -11.15 -6.74
C GLN A 88 1.61 -12.52 -6.16
N ALA A 89 1.79 -12.61 -4.83
CA ALA A 89 2.01 -13.90 -4.19
C ALA A 89 0.80 -14.84 -4.40
N ILE A 90 -0.41 -14.36 -4.15
CA ILE A 90 -1.63 -15.16 -4.30
C ILE A 90 -1.80 -15.63 -5.75
N ARG A 91 -1.65 -14.75 -6.74
CA ARG A 91 -1.81 -15.10 -8.17
C ARG A 91 -0.80 -16.13 -8.66
N ASN A 92 0.44 -16.09 -8.15
CA ASN A 92 1.49 -17.01 -8.60
C ASN A 92 1.45 -18.36 -7.88
N PHE A 93 0.93 -18.44 -6.66
CA PHE A 93 1.00 -19.65 -5.84
C PHE A 93 -0.36 -20.32 -5.56
N VAL A 94 -1.49 -19.64 -5.75
CA VAL A 94 -2.83 -20.18 -5.52
C VAL A 94 -3.56 -20.35 -6.85
N SER A 95 -3.57 -21.58 -7.37
CA SER A 95 -4.22 -21.93 -8.65
C SER A 95 -5.60 -22.56 -8.51
N GLU A 96 -5.98 -22.96 -7.29
CA GLU A 96 -7.25 -23.63 -6.98
C GLU A 96 -7.79 -23.14 -5.62
N PRO A 97 -9.06 -23.41 -5.29
CA PRO A 97 -9.61 -23.03 -3.99
C PRO A 97 -8.82 -23.67 -2.84
N VAL A 98 -8.31 -22.84 -1.92
CA VAL A 98 -7.57 -23.27 -0.74
C VAL A 98 -8.26 -22.81 0.55
N LYS A 99 -7.95 -23.49 1.66
CA LYS A 99 -8.22 -22.95 3.00
C LYS A 99 -7.16 -21.90 3.32
N CYS A 100 -7.57 -20.65 3.50
CA CYS A 100 -6.68 -19.53 3.80
C CYS A 100 -6.81 -19.09 5.26
N LEU A 101 -5.70 -18.74 5.88
CA LEU A 101 -5.63 -18.15 7.22
C LEU A 101 -4.79 -16.88 7.15
N ASP A 102 -5.39 -15.75 7.54
CA ASP A 102 -4.65 -14.53 7.84
C ASP A 102 -4.42 -14.46 9.35
N LEU A 103 -3.20 -14.77 9.78
CA LEU A 103 -2.85 -14.90 11.20
C LEU A 103 -2.76 -13.53 11.91
N CYS A 104 -2.57 -12.45 11.14
CA CYS A 104 -2.33 -11.09 11.65
C CYS A 104 -3.14 -10.06 10.83
N ALA A 105 -4.45 -10.28 10.70
CA ALA A 105 -5.33 -9.56 9.77
C ALA A 105 -5.71 -8.12 10.16
N ALA A 106 -5.24 -7.63 11.32
CA ALA A 106 -5.68 -6.37 11.94
C ALA A 106 -4.75 -5.20 11.66
#